data_AF-A0A101EZR8-F1
#
_entry.id   AF-A0A101EZR8-F1
#
_cell.length_a   1.000
_cell.length_b   1.000
_cell.length_c   1.000
_cell.angle_alpha   90.00
_cell.angle_beta   90.00
_cell.angle_gamma   90.00
#
_symmetry.space_group_name_H-M   'P 1'
#
loop_
_entity.id
_entity.type
_entity.pdbx_description
1 polymer ?
#
loop_
_entity_poly.entity_id
_entity_poly.type
_entity_poly.pdbx_seq_one_letter_code
_entity_poly.pdbx_strand_id
1 'polypeptide(L)' 'MCPIIAGGEVTIISRLMQKNDLFELVKKLGKEGFPIMGACAGLIILSKEVIGATLEQKILKFLDIKVNRNAYER' A
#
# COMPACT_ATOMS: atom_id res chain seq x y z
N MET A 1 -9.75 11.63 11.69
CA MET A 1 -9.88 10.15 11.69
C MET A 1 -8.90 9.63 10.66
N CYS A 2 -7.87 8.85 11.04
CA CYS A 2 -6.82 8.37 10.12
C CYS A 2 -7.15 6.95 9.66
N PRO A 3 -7.30 6.66 8.35
CA PRO A 3 -7.51 5.31 7.85
C PRO A 3 -6.23 4.50 8.11
N ILE A 4 -6.42 3.34 8.72
CA ILE A 4 -5.34 2.38 9.00
C ILE A 4 -5.40 1.31 7.91
N ILE A 5 -4.35 1.23 7.10
CA ILE A 5 -4.17 0.09 6.19
C ILE A 5 -3.46 -1.01 6.99
N ALA A 6 -4.26 -1.95 7.48
CA ALA A 6 -3.79 -3.06 8.30
C ALA A 6 -2.91 -4.05 7.51
N GLY A 7 -2.16 -4.87 8.24
CA GLY A 7 -1.33 -5.93 7.68
C GLY A 7 -2.14 -7.07 7.04
N GLY A 8 -1.49 -7.89 6.22
CA GLY A 8 -2.10 -9.01 5.51
C GLY A 8 -1.37 -9.31 4.20
N GLU A 9 -1.99 -10.07 3.31
CA GLU A 9 -1.41 -10.34 2.00
C GLU A 9 -1.60 -9.12 1.08
N VAL A 10 -0.49 -8.44 0.75
CA VAL A 10 -0.48 -7.20 -0.06
C VAL A 10 -1.23 -7.37 -1.38
N THR A 11 -1.11 -8.52 -2.02
CA THR A 11 -1.76 -8.81 -3.30
C THR A 11 -3.28 -8.81 -3.15
N ILE A 12 -3.80 -9.41 -2.08
CA ILE A 12 -5.25 -9.45 -1.79
C ILE A 12 -5.75 -8.05 -1.45
N ILE A 13 -5.04 -7.32 -0.59
CA ILE A 13 -5.42 -5.97 -0.18
C ILE A 13 -5.47 -5.05 -1.41
N SER A 14 -4.44 -5.09 -2.25
CA SER A 14 -4.38 -4.28 -3.48
C SER A 14 -5.53 -4.62 -4.42
N ARG A 15 -5.86 -5.90 -4.58
CA ARG A 15 -6.98 -6.35 -5.43
C ARG A 15 -8.34 -5.91 -4.87
N LEU A 16 -8.55 -6.01 -3.57
CA LEU A 16 -9.79 -5.57 -2.92
C LEU A 16 -9.95 -4.04 -2.99
N MET A 17 -8.88 -3.28 -2.77
CA MET A 17 -8.91 -1.82 -2.90
C MET A 17 -9.26 -1.39 -4.33
N GLN A 18 -8.77 -2.10 -5.34
CA GLN A 18 -9.11 -1.85 -6.74
C GLN A 18 -10.57 -2.22 -7.05
N LYS A 19 -11.05 -3.37 -6.57
CA LYS A 19 -12.43 -3.83 -6.80
C LYS A 19 -13.51 -2.94 -6.18
N ASN A 20 -13.17 -2.21 -5.12
CA ASN A 20 -14.11 -1.36 -4.38
C ASN A 20 -13.86 0.14 -4.63
N ASP A 21 -13.07 0.51 -5.66
CA ASP A 21 -12.67 1.90 -5.98
C ASP A 21 -11.97 2.66 -4.83
N LEU A 22 -11.61 1.96 -3.74
CA LEU A 22 -10.92 2.54 -2.59
C LEU A 22 -9.51 2.98 -2.94
N PHE A 23 -8.88 2.36 -3.93
CA PHE A 23 -7.52 2.70 -4.32
C PHE A 23 -7.42 4.17 -4.79
N GLU A 24 -8.32 4.59 -5.68
CA GLU A 24 -8.32 5.98 -6.18
C GLU A 24 -8.83 6.95 -5.10
N LEU A 25 -9.79 6.55 -4.25
CA LEU A 25 -10.24 7.36 -3.12
C LEU A 25 -9.10 7.65 -2.14
N VAL A 26 -8.38 6.62 -1.68
CA VAL A 26 -7.25 6.77 -0.75
C VAL A 26 -6.13 7.58 -1.39
N LYS A 27 -5.89 7.39 -2.69
CA LYS A 27 -4.92 8.18 -3.44
C LYS A 27 -5.32 9.66 -3.53
N LYS A 28 -6.59 9.97 -3.69
CA LYS A 28 -7.10 11.35 -3.67
C LYS A 28 -6.90 11.97 -2.28
N LEU A 29 -7.35 11.27 -1.23
CA LEU A 29 -7.21 11.73 0.16
C LEU A 29 -5.74 11.98 0.54
N GLY A 30 -4.82 11.07 0.17
CA GLY A 30 -3.39 11.24 0.41
C GLY A 30 -2.80 12.46 -0.29
N LYS A 31 -3.27 12.77 -1.52
CA LYS A 31 -2.86 14.00 -2.24
C LYS A 31 -3.42 15.28 -1.62
N GLU A 32 -4.58 15.20 -0.97
CA GLU A 32 -5.20 16.32 -0.24
C GLU A 32 -4.55 16.55 1.14
N GLY A 33 -3.48 15.82 1.48
CA GLY A 33 -2.76 15.98 2.74
C GLY A 33 -3.40 15.23 3.90
N PHE A 34 -4.34 14.32 3.63
CA PHE A 34 -4.94 13.50 4.66
C PHE A 34 -3.92 12.49 5.20
N PRO A 35 -3.71 12.41 6.53
CA PRO A 35 -2.76 11.47 7.10
C PRO A 35 -3.25 10.03 6.90
N ILE A 36 -2.36 9.16 6.43
CA ILE A 36 -2.61 7.72 6.23
C ILE A 36 -1.53 6.95 6.99
N MET A 37 -1.94 5.94 7.76
CA MET A 37 -1.03 5.07 8.49
C MET A 37 -1.08 3.67 7.89
N GLY A 38 0.07 3.18 7.41
CA GLY A 38 0.22 1.82 6.89
C GLY A 38 1.05 0.96 7.83
N ALA A 39 0.55 -0.22 8.21
CA ALA A 39 1.27 -1.18 9.03
C ALA A 39 1.54 -2.48 8.24
N CYS A 40 2.79 -2.97 8.25
CA CYS A 40 3.22 -4.16 7.52
C CYS A 40 2.86 -4.09 6.01
N ALA A 41 1.80 -4.75 5.56
CA ALA A 41 1.30 -4.67 4.19
C ALA A 41 0.91 -3.25 3.77
N GLY A 42 0.38 -2.45 4.70
CA GLY A 42 0.06 -1.05 4.44
C GLY A 42 1.30 -0.21 4.12
N LEU A 43 2.45 -0.51 4.74
CA LEU A 43 3.72 0.16 4.43
C LEU A 43 4.16 -0.16 2.99
N ILE A 44 4.03 -1.42 2.57
CA ILE A 44 4.35 -1.85 1.21
C ILE A 44 3.44 -1.12 0.20
N ILE A 45 2.15 -0.97 0.49
CA ILE A 45 1.22 -0.22 -0.37
C ILE A 45 1.58 1.27 -0.46
N LEU A 46 2.05 1.88 0.64
CA LEU A 46 2.42 3.31 0.66
C LEU A 46 3.78 3.60 0.01
N SER A 47 4.67 2.62 -0.07
CA SER A 47 6.03 2.77 -0.61
C SER A 47 6.05 3.19 -2.08
N LYS A 48 7.15 3.82 -2.50
CA LYS A 48 7.39 4.25 -3.88
C LYS A 48 7.94 3.12 -4.73
N GLU A 49 8.76 2.26 -4.14
CA GLU A 49 9.39 1.12 -4.80
C GLU A 49 9.25 -0.14 -3.96
N VAL A 50 8.94 -1.26 -4.63
CA VAL A 50 8.84 -2.58 -3.99
C VAL A 50 9.68 -3.59 -4.78
N ILE A 51 10.65 -4.21 -4.11
CA ILE A 51 11.41 -5.36 -4.62
C ILE A 51 10.55 -6.62 -4.39
N GLY A 52 10.40 -7.47 -5.41
CA GLY A 52 9.54 -8.65 -5.34
C GLY A 52 8.05 -8.35 -5.51
N ALA A 53 7.68 -7.21 -6.10
CA ALA A 53 6.29 -6.89 -6.40
C ALA A 53 5.70 -7.85 -7.46
N THR A 54 4.43 -8.23 -7.28
CA THR A 54 3.67 -8.99 -8.27
C THR A 54 2.99 -8.04 -9.28
N LEU A 55 2.69 -8.52 -10.48
CA LEU A 55 2.05 -7.72 -11.55
C LEU A 55 0.69 -7.12 -11.13
N GLU A 56 -0.03 -7.80 -10.25
CA GLU A 56 -1.35 -7.36 -9.76
C GLU A 56 -1.26 -6.35 -8.60
N GLN A 57 -0.09 -6.18 -8.01
CA GLN A 57 0.12 -5.28 -6.87
C GLN A 57 0.26 -3.83 -7.32
N LYS A 58 -0.76 -3.02 -7.00
CA LYS A 58 -0.66 -1.55 -7.05
C LYS A 58 -0.20 -0.96 -5.73
N ILE A 59 0.60 0.10 -5.84
CA ILE A 59 1.14 0.90 -4.73
C ILE A 59 0.77 2.38 -4.92
N LEU A 60 0.56 3.09 -3.81
CA LEU A 60 0.12 4.47 -3.75
C LEU A 60 1.26 5.48 -3.93
N LYS A 61 2.51 5.09 -3.60
CA LYS A 61 3.73 5.90 -3.77
C LYS A 61 3.73 7.22 -2.98
N PHE A 62 3.24 7.19 -1.74
CA PHE A 62 3.25 8.35 -0.84
C PHE A 62 4.49 8.44 0.05
N LEU A 63 5.18 7.32 0.27
CA LEU A 63 6.42 7.25 1.02
C LEU A 63 7.59 7.04 0.07
N ASP A 64 8.57 7.94 0.07
CA ASP A 64 9.79 7.87 -0.73
C ASP A 64 10.79 6.86 -0.13
N ILE A 65 10.35 5.60 -0.08
CA ILE A 65 11.10 4.47 0.44
C ILE A 65 11.04 3.31 -0.55
N LYS A 66 12.07 2.48 -0.49
CA LYS A 66 12.14 1.20 -1.19
C LYS A 66 11.96 0.07 -0.18
N VAL A 67 10.98 -0.80 -0.42
CA VAL A 67 10.66 -1.92 0.46
C VAL A 67 10.99 -3.23 -0.24
N ASN A 68 11.66 -4.14 0.44
CA ASN A 68 11.84 -5.50 -0.04
C ASN A 68 10.77 -6.39 0.58
N ARG A 69 9.86 -6.93 -0.24
CA ARG A 69 8.90 -7.93 0.24
C ARG A 69 9.69 -9.16 0.67
N ASN A 70 9.32 -9.73 1.81
CA ASN A 70 9.83 -11.03 2.23
C ASN A 70 11.34 -11.04 2.51
N ALA A 71 11.91 -9.89 2.88
CA ALA A 71 13.35 -9.75 3.14
C ALA A 71 13.92 -10.67 4.24
N TYR A 72 13.04 -11.19 5.10
CA TYR A 72 13.38 -12.11 6.19
C TYR A 72 12.90 -13.54 5.96
N GLU A 73 12.31 -13.83 4.80
CA GLU A 73 11.97 -15.21 4.43
C GLU A 73 13.27 -15.97 4.09
N ARG A 74 13.33 -17.24 4.51
CA ARG A 74 14.50 -18.12 4.39
C ARG A 74 14.44 -18.94 3.12
#